data_AF-A0AAN7F3I7-F1
#
_entry.id   AF-A0AAN7F3I7-F1
#
_cell.length_a   1.000
_cell.length_b   1.000
_cell.length_c   1.000
_cell.angle_alpha   90.00
_cell.angle_beta   90.00
_cell.angle_gamma   90.00
#
_symmetry.space_group_name_H-M   'P 1'
#
loop_
_entity.id
_entity.type
_entity.pdbx_description
1 polymer ?
#
loop_
_entity_poly.entity_id
_entity_poly.type
_entity_poly.pdbx_seq_one_letter_code
_entity_poly.pdbx_strand_id
1 'polypeptide(L)'
;MHYLSWLLIISTTVLLQALGAASVAVPSSNCYVLDNSSHILDFSGWVGQLFQYEGKDSDLVVRFCKDVESRSQKGYVDFGRFDKLNYFVTGSGKVDFVQDFFNGDLMNCEQSYDKMGRTAQVNIICGSCLNGECKGGLGCICNVTYESTCRVLVELAIPCERPGPRVFEGFTVGFHPRSWEIVYNGMTQLGFEKSHHDFSFRTEQVHVALYMTAIASLSNLVQKPIIKVFPENGLEVSLSGSGATGKPPTTLSPTVLIVDWRCEEARDTPYEVYITIPVEGYEPIQFILTKMCEYRQDQREDGTRGWAIFGVTSCMYGLLHYSLFYSHCFVVEDSFTILEWNACMELMRYPA
;
A
#
# COMPACT_ATOMS: atom_id res chain seq x y z
N MET A 1 1.49 14.11 49.48
CA MET A 1 0.46 13.43 48.65
C MET A 1 0.40 13.94 47.21
N HIS A 2 0.66 15.22 46.91
CA HIS A 2 0.61 15.74 45.52
C HIS A 2 1.66 15.14 44.55
N TYR A 3 2.87 14.84 45.03
CA TYR A 3 3.94 14.30 44.18
C TYR A 3 3.68 12.86 43.70
N LEU A 4 3.04 12.05 44.56
CA LEU A 4 2.68 10.66 44.25
C LEU A 4 1.53 10.60 43.24
N SER A 5 0.57 11.53 43.35
CA SER A 5 -0.54 11.67 42.39
C SER A 5 -0.02 12.08 41.01
N TRP A 6 0.95 13.01 40.95
CA TRP A 6 1.52 13.45 39.69
C TRP A 6 2.35 12.36 38.99
N LEU A 7 3.13 11.60 39.75
CA LEU A 7 3.86 10.43 39.24
C LEU A 7 2.91 9.33 38.74
N LEU A 8 1.80 9.09 39.45
CA LEU A 8 0.77 8.15 39.01
C LEU A 8 0.10 8.60 37.71
N ILE A 9 -0.24 9.89 37.58
CA ILE A 9 -0.82 10.46 36.35
C ILE A 9 0.17 10.38 35.19
N ILE A 10 1.45 10.72 35.40
CA ILE A 10 2.48 10.61 34.37
C ILE A 10 2.66 9.14 33.97
N SER A 11 2.71 8.22 34.94
CA SER A 11 2.83 6.79 34.66
C SER A 11 1.62 6.22 33.90
N THR A 12 0.40 6.67 34.20
CA THR A 12 -0.81 6.22 33.49
C THR A 12 -0.88 6.84 32.10
N THR A 13 -0.48 8.10 31.90
CA THR A 13 -0.36 8.67 30.55
C THR A 13 0.72 8.00 29.71
N VAL A 14 1.87 7.64 30.30
CA VAL A 14 2.93 6.91 29.59
C VAL A 14 2.52 5.46 29.31
N LEU A 15 1.79 4.80 30.22
CA LEU A 15 1.22 3.46 29.99
C LEU A 15 0.09 3.47 28.95
N LEU A 16 -0.74 4.51 28.91
CA LEU A 16 -1.76 4.67 27.85
C LEU A 16 -1.17 5.06 26.50
N GLN A 17 -0.05 5.79 26.47
CA GLN A 17 0.71 6.04 25.23
C GLN A 17 1.51 4.79 24.79
N ALA A 18 1.88 3.90 25.71
CA ALA A 18 2.51 2.62 25.40
C ALA A 18 1.51 1.54 24.91
N LEU A 19 0.20 1.77 25.10
CA LEU A 19 -0.88 1.05 24.42
C LEU A 19 -1.27 1.73 23.09
N GLY A 20 -0.38 2.56 22.54
CA GLY A 20 -0.46 2.99 21.16
C GLY A 20 -0.36 1.76 20.29
N ALA A 21 -1.51 1.29 19.80
CA ALA A 21 -1.59 0.19 18.88
C ALA A 21 -0.63 0.48 17.72
N ALA A 22 0.41 -0.34 17.61
CA ALA A 22 1.44 -0.13 16.61
C ALA A 22 0.80 -0.44 15.26
N SER A 23 0.74 0.56 14.37
CA SER A 23 0.40 0.33 12.97
C SER A 23 1.34 -0.73 12.42
N VAL A 24 0.82 -1.80 11.83
CA VAL A 24 1.68 -2.77 11.14
C VAL A 24 1.99 -2.21 9.75
N ALA A 25 3.18 -1.61 9.61
CA ALA A 25 3.70 -1.20 8.33
C ALA A 25 4.22 -2.41 7.54
N VAL A 26 4.13 -2.35 6.22
CA VAL A 26 4.74 -3.36 5.36
C VAL A 26 6.26 -3.38 5.59
N PRO A 27 6.90 -4.56 5.71
CA PRO A 27 8.35 -4.64 5.84
C PRO A 27 9.09 -3.99 4.67
N SER A 28 10.33 -3.58 4.93
CA SER A 28 11.19 -2.90 3.94
C SER A 28 11.54 -3.74 2.71
N SER A 29 11.32 -5.05 2.78
CA SER A 29 11.56 -6.02 1.71
C SER A 29 10.37 -6.96 1.58
N ASN A 30 10.24 -7.63 0.44
CA ASN A 30 9.23 -8.68 0.25
C ASN A 30 9.64 -10.02 0.92
N CYS A 31 10.69 -10.01 1.74
CA CYS A 31 11.16 -11.18 2.48
C CYS A 31 10.42 -11.29 3.81
N TYR A 32 9.12 -11.48 3.76
CA TYR A 32 8.28 -11.75 4.91
C TYR A 32 7.20 -12.74 4.54
N VAL A 33 6.58 -13.35 5.54
CA VAL A 33 5.51 -14.33 5.36
C VAL A 33 4.47 -14.15 6.47
N LEU A 34 3.22 -14.45 6.14
CA LEU A 34 2.13 -14.52 7.13
C LEU A 34 1.94 -15.98 7.52
N ASP A 35 2.06 -16.29 8.82
CA ASP A 35 1.80 -17.65 9.31
C ASP A 35 0.30 -18.03 9.17
N ASN A 36 -0.03 -19.29 9.46
CA ASN A 36 -1.42 -19.77 9.40
C ASN A 36 -2.36 -19.09 10.40
N SER A 37 -1.83 -18.33 11.35
CA SER A 37 -2.59 -17.52 12.31
C SER A 37 -2.61 -16.03 11.93
N SER A 38 -2.09 -15.66 10.76
CA SER A 38 -1.97 -14.28 10.26
C SER A 38 -1.00 -13.40 11.06
N HIS A 39 0.00 -13.97 11.74
CA HIS A 39 1.12 -13.18 12.27
C HIS A 39 2.16 -12.95 11.18
N ILE A 40 2.69 -11.74 11.13
CA ILE A 40 3.79 -11.42 10.23
C ILE A 40 5.12 -11.94 10.79
N LEU A 41 5.89 -12.64 9.97
CA LEU A 41 7.29 -12.93 10.23
C LEU A 41 8.15 -12.18 9.23
N ASP A 42 8.89 -11.19 9.72
CA ASP A 42 9.77 -10.35 8.92
C ASP A 42 11.17 -10.95 8.84
N PHE A 43 11.56 -11.40 7.65
CA PHE A 43 12.89 -11.90 7.35
C PHE A 43 13.74 -10.88 6.59
N SER A 44 13.40 -9.59 6.62
CA SER A 44 14.17 -8.53 5.94
C SER A 44 15.65 -8.51 6.36
N GLY A 45 15.96 -8.86 7.61
CA GLY A 45 17.35 -8.99 8.10
C GLY A 45 18.12 -10.18 7.52
N TRP A 46 17.43 -11.14 6.93
CA TRP A 46 17.99 -12.34 6.30
C TRP A 46 18.22 -12.20 4.81
N VAL A 47 17.73 -11.12 4.20
CA VAL A 47 17.86 -10.90 2.76
C VAL A 47 19.32 -10.94 2.35
N GLY A 48 19.63 -11.82 1.41
CA GLY A 48 20.97 -11.94 0.85
C GLY A 48 21.93 -12.83 1.65
N GLN A 49 21.51 -13.41 2.79
CA GLN A 49 22.31 -14.37 3.54
C GLN A 49 22.61 -15.61 2.69
N LEU A 50 23.86 -16.08 2.77
CA LEU A 50 24.38 -17.14 1.91
C LEU A 50 24.46 -18.45 2.69
N PHE A 51 23.87 -19.50 2.15
CA PHE A 51 23.98 -20.86 2.66
C PHE A 51 24.62 -21.74 1.60
N GLN A 52 25.70 -22.42 1.99
CA GLN A 52 26.43 -23.33 1.11
C GLN A 52 26.27 -24.76 1.62
N TYR A 53 26.09 -25.68 0.69
CA TYR A 53 26.03 -27.11 0.94
C TYR A 53 27.12 -27.79 0.11
N GLU A 54 28.07 -28.41 0.79
CA GLU A 54 29.14 -29.20 0.16
C GLU A 54 28.60 -30.60 -0.14
N GLY A 55 28.18 -30.79 -1.39
CA GLY A 55 27.69 -32.08 -1.88
C GLY A 55 28.84 -32.99 -2.32
N LYS A 56 28.56 -34.30 -2.44
CA LYS A 56 29.55 -35.25 -2.96
C LYS A 56 29.87 -35.00 -4.45
N ASP A 57 28.87 -34.59 -5.22
CA ASP A 57 28.96 -34.44 -6.68
C ASP A 57 28.98 -32.97 -7.13
N SER A 58 28.26 -32.10 -6.42
CA SER A 58 28.20 -30.65 -6.70
C SER A 58 27.85 -29.86 -5.44
N ASP A 59 28.50 -28.72 -5.28
CA ASP A 59 28.15 -27.75 -4.24
C ASP A 59 26.86 -27.02 -4.63
N LEU A 60 26.00 -26.76 -3.65
CA LEU A 60 24.79 -25.97 -3.84
C LEU A 60 24.84 -24.71 -2.97
N VAL A 61 24.40 -23.59 -3.54
CA VAL A 61 24.36 -22.30 -2.86
C VAL A 61 22.95 -21.75 -2.93
N VAL A 62 22.39 -21.45 -1.75
CA VAL A 62 21.14 -20.69 -1.62
C VAL A 62 21.47 -19.31 -1.10
N ARG A 63 20.83 -18.30 -1.68
CA ARG A 63 20.82 -16.96 -1.12
C ARG A 63 19.40 -16.59 -0.74
N PHE A 64 19.20 -16.25 0.53
CA PHE A 64 17.87 -16.12 1.09
C PHE A 64 17.14 -14.88 0.55
N CYS A 65 15.93 -15.06 0.01
CA CYS A 65 15.10 -13.99 -0.59
C CYS A 65 15.84 -13.11 -1.62
N LYS A 66 16.87 -13.63 -2.31
CA LYS A 66 17.66 -12.86 -3.25
C LYS A 66 18.40 -13.76 -4.23
N ASP A 67 18.65 -13.25 -5.43
CA ASP A 67 19.45 -13.95 -6.44
C ASP A 67 20.92 -14.13 -6.01
N VAL A 68 21.49 -15.28 -6.37
CA VAL A 68 22.92 -15.54 -6.21
C VAL A 68 23.69 -14.71 -7.25
N GLU A 69 24.52 -13.78 -6.78
CA GLU A 69 25.27 -12.84 -7.64
C GLU A 69 26.70 -13.30 -7.94
N SER A 70 27.17 -14.39 -7.32
CA SER A 70 28.53 -14.90 -7.46
C SER A 70 28.61 -16.11 -8.38
N ARG A 71 29.59 -16.14 -9.29
CA ARG A 71 29.85 -17.27 -10.19
C ARG A 71 31.08 -18.06 -9.76
N SER A 72 30.98 -19.38 -9.78
CA SER A 72 32.14 -20.25 -9.59
C SER A 72 33.04 -20.23 -10.85
N GLN A 73 34.35 -20.42 -10.66
CA GLN A 73 35.30 -20.52 -11.78
C GLN A 73 35.07 -21.76 -12.67
N LYS A 74 34.44 -22.81 -12.14
CA LYS A 74 34.12 -24.05 -12.85
C LYS A 74 32.79 -23.97 -13.63
N GLY A 75 32.07 -22.85 -13.54
CA GLY A 75 30.71 -22.70 -14.04
C GLY A 75 29.65 -22.93 -12.96
N TYR A 76 28.39 -22.73 -13.30
CA TYR A 76 27.25 -22.93 -12.41
C TYR A 76 26.03 -23.35 -13.22
N VAL A 77 25.04 -23.93 -12.54
CA VAL A 77 23.71 -24.21 -13.10
C VAL A 77 22.73 -23.34 -12.33
N ASP A 78 21.97 -22.51 -13.05
CA ASP A 78 20.95 -21.66 -12.45
C ASP A 78 19.67 -22.48 -12.22
N PHE A 79 19.28 -22.65 -10.96
CA PHE A 79 18.03 -23.33 -10.60
C PHE A 79 16.84 -22.39 -10.41
N GLY A 80 17.04 -21.08 -10.51
CA GLY A 80 15.95 -20.12 -10.44
C GLY A 80 16.35 -18.82 -9.75
N ARG A 81 15.45 -17.85 -9.92
CA ARG A 81 15.55 -16.50 -9.39
C ARG A 81 14.43 -16.26 -8.40
N PHE A 82 14.73 -15.46 -7.38
CA PHE A 82 13.73 -15.03 -6.42
C PHE A 82 13.01 -13.81 -6.98
N ASP A 83 11.77 -14.01 -7.43
CA ASP A 83 10.90 -12.90 -7.83
C ASP A 83 10.04 -12.41 -6.65
N LYS A 84 9.50 -11.22 -6.80
CA LYS A 84 8.71 -10.49 -5.81
C LYS A 84 7.26 -10.97 -5.66
N LEU A 85 6.83 -11.98 -6.42
CA LEU A 85 5.43 -12.37 -6.61
C LEU A 85 5.01 -13.57 -5.74
N ASN A 86 4.91 -13.39 -4.42
CA ASN A 86 4.36 -14.39 -3.47
C ASN A 86 5.07 -15.76 -3.46
N TYR A 87 6.36 -15.80 -3.79
CA TYR A 87 7.15 -17.05 -3.72
C TYR A 87 7.70 -17.34 -2.32
N PHE A 88 7.20 -16.66 -1.29
CA PHE A 88 7.48 -16.96 0.10
C PHE A 88 6.16 -17.16 0.85
N VAL A 89 5.88 -18.41 1.19
CA VAL A 89 4.59 -18.83 1.75
C VAL A 89 4.76 -19.71 2.97
N THR A 90 3.70 -19.85 3.74
CA THR A 90 3.67 -20.78 4.88
C THR A 90 3.67 -22.23 4.39
N GLY A 91 4.51 -23.04 5.03
CA GLY A 91 4.66 -24.45 4.76
C GLY A 91 3.57 -25.31 5.39
N SER A 92 3.73 -26.62 5.28
CA SER A 92 2.84 -27.58 5.93
C SER A 92 3.61 -28.78 6.48
N GLY A 93 3.04 -29.43 7.49
CA GLY A 93 3.65 -30.61 8.11
C GLY A 93 4.91 -30.26 8.91
N LYS A 94 6.08 -30.70 8.42
CA LYS A 94 7.39 -30.50 9.08
C LYS A 94 8.12 -29.24 8.60
N VAL A 95 7.58 -28.57 7.58
CA VAL A 95 8.16 -27.38 6.97
C VAL A 95 7.37 -26.18 7.46
N ASP A 96 8.06 -25.21 8.04
CA ASP A 96 7.42 -24.00 8.57
C ASP A 96 7.13 -23.01 7.44
N PHE A 97 8.08 -22.82 6.51
CA PHE A 97 7.92 -21.91 5.37
C PHE A 97 8.53 -22.47 4.10
N VAL A 98 8.06 -21.99 2.95
CA VAL A 98 8.54 -22.42 1.63
C VAL A 98 8.92 -21.18 0.82
N GLN A 99 10.14 -21.20 0.29
CA GLN A 99 10.62 -20.19 -0.65
C GLN A 99 10.88 -20.83 -2.01
N ASP A 100 10.16 -20.38 -3.03
CA ASP A 100 10.28 -20.88 -4.38
C ASP A 100 11.13 -19.95 -5.27
N PHE A 101 11.86 -20.57 -6.19
CA PHE A 101 12.70 -19.93 -7.18
C PHE A 101 12.34 -20.49 -8.55
N PHE A 102 12.11 -19.61 -9.52
CA PHE A 102 11.64 -19.96 -10.86
C PHE A 102 12.54 -19.34 -11.93
N ASN A 103 12.34 -19.75 -13.19
CA ASN A 103 13.04 -19.17 -14.35
C ASN A 103 14.56 -19.39 -14.32
N GLY A 104 15.00 -20.57 -13.88
CA GLY A 104 16.39 -21.00 -13.98
C GLY A 104 16.76 -21.43 -15.40
N ASP A 105 17.92 -22.09 -15.55
CA ASP A 105 18.43 -22.54 -16.84
C ASP A 105 17.47 -23.48 -17.55
N LEU A 106 17.30 -23.26 -18.86
CA LEU A 106 16.36 -24.02 -19.70
C LEU A 106 16.90 -25.38 -20.16
N MET A 107 18.22 -25.59 -20.13
CA MET A 107 18.86 -26.75 -20.74
C MET A 107 18.24 -28.07 -20.22
N ASN A 108 17.65 -28.88 -21.09
CA ASN A 108 16.92 -30.13 -20.78
C ASN A 108 15.58 -29.97 -20.02
N CYS A 109 15.09 -28.75 -19.83
CA CYS A 109 13.88 -28.42 -19.05
C CYS A 109 12.82 -27.66 -19.88
N GLU A 110 12.91 -27.72 -21.20
CA GLU A 110 12.12 -26.94 -22.16
C GLU A 110 10.72 -27.51 -22.45
N GLN A 111 10.37 -28.65 -21.83
CA GLN A 111 9.20 -29.45 -22.21
C GLN A 111 7.89 -29.03 -21.52
N SER A 112 7.94 -28.15 -20.51
CA SER A 112 6.73 -27.66 -19.84
C SER A 112 6.06 -26.53 -20.63
N TYR A 113 4.73 -26.46 -20.57
CA TYR A 113 3.93 -25.44 -21.25
C TYR A 113 4.34 -24.02 -20.85
N ASP A 114 4.66 -23.83 -19.56
CA ASP A 114 5.01 -22.53 -18.98
C ASP A 114 6.49 -22.16 -19.17
N LYS A 115 7.32 -23.09 -19.68
CA LYS A 115 8.77 -22.91 -19.91
C LYS A 115 9.51 -22.24 -18.76
N MET A 116 9.15 -22.55 -17.52
CA MET A 116 9.76 -21.95 -16.31
C MET A 116 11.21 -22.38 -16.06
N GLY A 117 11.81 -23.19 -16.93
CA GLY A 117 13.17 -23.69 -16.80
C GLY A 117 13.37 -24.56 -15.57
N ARG A 118 14.58 -24.53 -15.02
CA ARG A 118 14.85 -25.12 -13.71
C ARG A 118 14.14 -24.35 -12.61
N THR A 119 13.74 -25.07 -11.57
CA THR A 119 13.13 -24.50 -10.36
C THR A 119 13.82 -25.02 -9.10
N ALA A 120 13.81 -24.20 -8.05
CA ALA A 120 14.22 -24.61 -6.72
C ALA A 120 13.11 -24.31 -5.71
N GLN A 121 12.94 -25.21 -4.76
CA GLN A 121 12.07 -25.01 -3.61
C GLN A 121 12.93 -25.16 -2.35
N VAL A 122 12.97 -24.11 -1.54
CA VAL A 122 13.67 -24.07 -0.26
C VAL A 122 12.64 -24.24 0.84
N ASN A 123 12.64 -25.42 1.45
CA ASN A 123 11.82 -25.76 2.61
C ASN A 123 12.53 -25.30 3.88
N ILE A 124 11.98 -24.29 4.52
CA ILE A 124 12.54 -23.65 5.71
C ILE A 124 11.95 -24.31 6.95
N ILE A 125 12.84 -24.73 7.85
CA ILE A 125 12.52 -25.35 9.13
C ILE A 125 13.04 -24.45 10.24
N CYS A 126 12.18 -24.10 11.17
CA CYS A 126 12.54 -23.32 12.35
C CYS A 126 13.28 -24.20 13.35
N GLY A 127 14.53 -23.81 13.66
CA GLY A 127 15.36 -24.49 14.65
C GLY A 127 16.62 -25.07 14.03
N SER A 128 16.77 -26.39 14.08
CA SER A 128 18.03 -27.08 13.72
C SER A 128 17.75 -28.34 12.92
N CYS A 129 18.71 -28.72 12.07
CA CYS A 129 18.63 -29.99 11.34
C CYS A 129 18.59 -31.19 12.30
N LEU A 130 17.77 -32.19 11.97
CA LEU A 130 17.64 -33.43 12.74
C LEU A 130 18.97 -34.18 12.91
N ASN A 131 19.89 -34.00 11.96
CA ASN A 131 21.20 -34.67 11.94
C ASN A 131 22.26 -33.94 12.79
N GLY A 132 21.95 -32.76 13.36
CA GLY A 132 22.90 -31.97 14.15
C GLY A 132 24.05 -31.38 13.35
N GLU A 133 23.99 -31.41 12.01
CA GLU A 133 25.07 -30.97 11.12
C GLU A 133 25.23 -29.44 11.03
N CYS A 134 24.24 -28.66 11.47
CA CYS A 134 24.36 -27.20 11.56
C CYS A 134 25.40 -26.80 12.62
N LYS A 135 26.60 -26.47 12.15
CA LYS A 135 27.66 -25.84 12.95
C LYS A 135 27.59 -24.31 12.78
N GLY A 136 26.63 -23.65 13.43
CA GLY A 136 26.55 -22.19 13.40
C GLY A 136 25.22 -21.61 13.87
N GLY A 137 25.25 -20.36 14.34
CA GLY A 137 24.09 -19.66 14.88
C GLY A 137 23.16 -19.02 13.83
N LEU A 138 23.55 -19.00 12.55
CA LEU A 138 22.77 -18.39 11.46
C LEU A 138 21.96 -19.41 10.65
N GLY A 139 22.02 -20.70 10.97
CA GLY A 139 21.35 -21.76 10.19
C GLY A 139 22.24 -22.44 9.15
N CYS A 140 21.74 -23.50 8.52
CA CYS A 140 22.45 -24.27 7.51
C CYS A 140 21.49 -25.12 6.64
N ILE A 141 21.99 -25.60 5.50
CA ILE A 141 21.27 -26.55 4.64
C ILE A 141 21.38 -27.95 5.26
N CYS A 142 20.24 -28.55 5.56
CA CYS A 142 20.14 -29.89 6.16
C CYS A 142 20.24 -31.00 5.12
N ASN A 143 19.61 -30.81 3.97
CA ASN A 143 19.54 -31.82 2.93
C ASN A 143 19.23 -31.16 1.57
N VAL A 144 19.72 -31.78 0.51
CA VAL A 144 19.44 -31.39 -0.87
C VAL A 144 18.95 -32.62 -1.62
N THR A 145 17.75 -32.54 -2.18
CA THR A 145 17.13 -33.62 -2.94
C THR A 145 16.82 -33.14 -4.36
N TYR A 146 17.31 -33.86 -5.36
CA TYR A 146 16.97 -33.60 -6.76
C TYR A 146 15.80 -34.49 -7.16
N GLU A 147 14.61 -33.92 -7.28
CA GLU A 147 13.42 -34.64 -7.76
C GLU A 147 13.54 -34.95 -9.26
N SER A 148 14.16 -34.05 -10.01
CA SER A 148 14.54 -34.25 -11.41
C SER A 148 15.76 -33.38 -11.76
N THR A 149 16.25 -33.49 -12.99
CA THR A 149 17.29 -32.57 -13.51
C THR A 149 16.81 -31.10 -13.58
N CYS A 150 15.51 -30.87 -13.45
CA CYS A 150 14.85 -29.58 -13.57
C CYS A 150 14.33 -29.03 -12.24
N ARG A 151 14.37 -29.79 -11.16
CA ARG A 151 13.81 -29.39 -9.87
C ARG A 151 14.67 -29.86 -8.72
N VAL A 152 15.07 -28.91 -7.88
CA VAL A 152 15.81 -29.18 -6.63
C VAL A 152 14.99 -28.75 -5.42
N LEU A 153 14.99 -29.61 -4.40
CA LEU A 153 14.39 -29.35 -3.10
C LEU A 153 15.53 -29.20 -2.08
N VAL A 154 15.53 -28.09 -1.35
CA VAL A 154 16.54 -27.79 -0.33
C VAL A 154 15.85 -27.69 1.01
N GLU A 155 16.29 -28.45 2.00
CA GLU A 155 15.87 -28.28 3.39
C GLU A 155 16.85 -27.34 4.10
N LEU A 156 16.35 -26.20 4.56
CA LEU A 156 17.14 -25.16 5.22
C LEU A 156 16.64 -24.99 6.66
N ALA A 157 17.52 -25.16 7.66
CA ALA A 157 17.18 -24.85 9.04
C ALA A 157 17.70 -23.46 9.42
N ILE A 158 16.83 -22.61 9.94
CA ILE A 158 17.19 -21.27 10.46
C ILE A 158 16.58 -21.04 11.84
N PRO A 159 17.20 -20.21 12.70
CA PRO A 159 16.57 -19.74 13.92
C PRO A 159 15.46 -18.73 13.57
N CYS A 160 14.21 -19.19 13.49
CA CYS A 160 13.07 -18.31 13.27
C CYS A 160 12.87 -17.39 14.47
N GLU A 161 12.54 -16.13 14.18
CA GLU A 161 12.15 -15.17 15.21
C GLU A 161 10.73 -15.47 15.72
N ARG A 162 10.38 -14.83 16.83
CA ARG A 162 9.01 -14.93 17.36
C ARG A 162 8.04 -14.29 16.37
N PRO A 163 6.82 -14.85 16.23
CA PRO A 163 5.79 -14.24 15.39
C PRO A 163 5.57 -12.77 15.78
N GLY A 164 5.52 -11.91 14.77
CA GLY A 164 5.22 -10.49 14.92
C GLY A 164 3.74 -10.24 15.16
N PRO A 165 3.27 -9.00 15.00
CA PRO A 165 1.87 -8.66 15.21
C PRO A 165 0.93 -9.37 14.22
N ARG A 166 -0.34 -9.53 14.62
CA ARG A 166 -1.35 -10.22 13.81
C ARG A 166 -2.03 -9.26 12.85
N VAL A 167 -1.89 -9.49 11.55
CA VAL A 167 -2.44 -8.65 10.48
C VAL A 167 -3.75 -9.20 9.93
N PHE A 168 -4.62 -8.30 9.46
CA PHE A 168 -5.89 -8.68 8.86
C PHE A 168 -5.73 -8.89 7.34
N GLU A 169 -5.34 -10.10 6.95
CA GLU A 169 -5.08 -10.48 5.56
C GLU A 169 -6.32 -10.28 4.66
N GLY A 170 -6.09 -9.85 3.41
CA GLY A 170 -7.15 -9.60 2.45
C GLY A 170 -7.92 -8.30 2.67
N PHE A 171 -7.52 -7.48 3.65
CA PHE A 171 -8.03 -6.12 3.80
C PHE A 171 -7.19 -5.11 3.04
N THR A 172 -7.85 -4.27 2.26
CA THR A 172 -7.22 -3.24 1.43
C THR A 172 -7.93 -1.90 1.62
N VAL A 173 -7.15 -0.84 1.71
CA VAL A 173 -7.63 0.55 1.62
C VAL A 173 -6.89 1.22 0.47
N GLY A 174 -7.60 1.89 -0.42
CA GLY A 174 -6.98 2.64 -1.50
C GLY A 174 -7.80 3.85 -1.93
N PHE A 175 -7.21 4.69 -2.78
CA PHE A 175 -7.91 5.86 -3.31
C PHE A 175 -9.00 5.46 -4.31
N HIS A 176 -10.14 6.15 -4.24
CA HIS A 176 -11.26 5.96 -5.14
C HIS A 176 -11.31 7.07 -6.21
N PRO A 177 -11.47 6.73 -7.51
CA PRO A 177 -11.55 5.37 -8.09
C PRO A 177 -10.18 4.65 -8.05
N ARG A 178 -10.23 3.31 -8.04
CA ARG A 178 -9.09 2.41 -7.72
C ARG A 178 -7.83 2.81 -8.47
N SER A 179 -6.86 3.36 -7.74
CA SER A 179 -5.59 3.84 -8.30
C SER A 179 -4.40 3.31 -7.49
N TRP A 180 -4.30 3.68 -6.22
CA TRP A 180 -3.20 3.30 -5.33
C TRP A 180 -3.72 2.74 -4.01
N GLU A 181 -3.05 1.72 -3.49
CA GLU A 181 -3.37 1.06 -2.22
C GLU A 181 -2.52 1.65 -1.10
N ILE A 182 -3.19 2.23 -0.10
CA ILE A 182 -2.60 2.81 1.12
C ILE A 182 -2.34 1.69 2.13
N VAL A 183 -3.24 0.71 2.16
CA VAL A 183 -3.14 -0.49 2.99
C VAL A 183 -3.37 -1.69 2.07
N TYR A 184 -2.52 -2.70 2.19
CA TYR A 184 -2.65 -3.97 1.48
C TYR A 184 -2.44 -5.13 2.45
N ASN A 185 -3.32 -6.13 2.41
CA ASN A 185 -3.35 -7.25 3.36
C ASN A 185 -3.25 -6.82 4.83
N GLY A 186 -3.95 -5.74 5.19
CA GLY A 186 -3.96 -5.19 6.54
C GLY A 186 -2.67 -4.48 6.96
N MET A 187 -1.69 -4.33 6.05
CA MET A 187 -0.44 -3.64 6.30
C MET A 187 -0.40 -2.29 5.58
N THR A 188 0.01 -1.26 6.31
CA THR A 188 0.15 0.10 5.78
C THR A 188 1.36 0.17 4.85
N GLN A 189 1.14 0.69 3.64
CA GLN A 189 2.18 0.80 2.62
C GLN A 189 3.14 1.95 2.93
N LEU A 190 4.37 1.83 2.42
CA LEU A 190 5.41 2.85 2.55
C LEU A 190 4.93 4.22 2.02
N GLY A 191 5.21 5.28 2.78
CA GLY A 191 4.75 6.64 2.54
C GLY A 191 3.50 7.03 3.33
N PHE A 192 2.75 6.07 3.88
CA PHE A 192 1.51 6.31 4.66
C PHE A 192 1.62 5.88 6.13
N GLU A 193 2.75 5.29 6.51
CA GLU A 193 3.11 4.97 7.90
C GLU A 193 3.64 6.19 8.66
N LYS A 194 4.15 7.20 7.94
CA LYS A 194 4.71 8.45 8.45
C LYS A 194 4.27 9.63 7.58
N SER A 195 4.37 10.83 8.13
CA SER A 195 4.13 12.04 7.35
C SER A 195 5.26 12.30 6.36
N HIS A 196 4.89 12.45 5.09
CA HIS A 196 5.80 12.79 4.01
C HIS A 196 5.21 13.94 3.20
N HIS A 197 5.99 15.00 3.00
CA HIS A 197 5.54 16.20 2.29
C HIS A 197 5.07 15.89 0.86
N ASP A 198 5.73 14.95 0.18
CA ASP A 198 5.41 14.56 -1.21
C ASP A 198 4.06 13.86 -1.35
N PHE A 199 3.50 13.34 -0.25
CA PHE A 199 2.20 12.65 -0.21
C PHE A 199 1.08 13.54 0.37
N SER A 200 1.34 14.84 0.51
CA SER A 200 0.37 15.77 1.09
C SER A 200 -0.65 16.27 0.08
N PHE A 201 -1.91 16.26 0.50
CA PHE A 201 -3.01 16.87 -0.24
C PHE A 201 -2.87 18.40 -0.20
N ARG A 202 -3.11 19.03 -1.35
CA ARG A 202 -3.09 20.49 -1.48
C ARG A 202 -4.32 21.11 -0.86
N THR A 203 -4.28 22.40 -0.57
CA THR A 203 -5.40 23.13 0.04
C THR A 203 -6.70 23.00 -0.79
N GLU A 204 -6.62 23.00 -2.13
CA GLU A 204 -7.81 22.94 -2.99
C GLU A 204 -8.58 21.62 -2.90
N GLN A 205 -7.92 20.52 -2.54
CA GLN A 205 -8.55 19.21 -2.40
C GLN A 205 -9.36 19.18 -1.10
N VAL A 206 -10.66 19.44 -1.16
CA VAL A 206 -11.54 19.52 0.04
C VAL A 206 -12.04 18.17 0.56
N HIS A 207 -11.96 17.12 -0.27
CA HIS A 207 -12.35 15.77 0.12
C HIS A 207 -11.48 14.72 -0.55
N VAL A 208 -11.32 13.57 0.09
CA VAL A 208 -10.68 12.37 -0.46
C VAL A 208 -11.56 11.16 -0.21
N ALA A 209 -11.87 10.42 -1.27
CA ALA A 209 -12.61 9.19 -1.18
C ALA A 209 -11.65 7.99 -1.14
N LEU A 210 -11.82 7.14 -0.14
CA LEU A 210 -11.10 5.89 0.03
C LEU A 210 -12.07 4.73 -0.14
N TYR A 211 -11.67 3.70 -0.90
CA TYR A 211 -12.38 2.43 -0.91
C TYR A 211 -11.74 1.47 0.10
N MET A 212 -12.57 0.64 0.71
CA MET A 212 -12.16 -0.41 1.63
C MET A 212 -12.76 -1.73 1.17
N THR A 213 -11.93 -2.77 1.11
CA THR A 213 -12.36 -4.13 0.79
C THR A 213 -11.81 -5.12 1.80
N ALA A 214 -12.58 -6.14 2.11
CA ALA A 214 -12.15 -7.28 2.93
C ALA A 214 -12.72 -8.58 2.36
N ILE A 215 -12.18 -9.71 2.80
CA ILE A 215 -12.77 -11.03 2.53
C ILE A 215 -14.17 -11.06 3.18
N ALA A 216 -15.19 -11.43 2.39
CA ALA A 216 -16.59 -11.32 2.81
C ALA A 216 -16.90 -12.06 4.12
N SER A 217 -16.33 -13.25 4.34
CA SER A 217 -16.51 -14.04 5.56
C SER A 217 -15.96 -13.39 6.82
N LEU A 218 -14.99 -12.48 6.70
CA LEU A 218 -14.33 -11.79 7.81
C LEU A 218 -14.69 -10.31 7.90
N SER A 219 -15.43 -9.78 6.92
CA SER A 219 -15.77 -8.35 6.81
C SER A 219 -16.44 -7.75 8.05
N ASN A 220 -17.23 -8.55 8.78
CA ASN A 220 -17.94 -8.12 9.99
C ASN A 220 -17.01 -7.80 11.17
N LEU A 221 -15.74 -8.23 11.12
CA LEU A 221 -14.74 -7.92 12.15
C LEU A 221 -14.23 -6.49 12.04
N VAL A 222 -14.41 -5.84 10.88
CA VAL A 222 -13.98 -4.46 10.63
C VAL A 222 -14.94 -3.50 11.32
N GLN A 223 -14.39 -2.70 12.23
CA GLN A 223 -15.17 -1.74 13.00
C GLN A 223 -15.13 -0.34 12.38
N LYS A 224 -15.88 0.58 12.98
CA LYS A 224 -15.96 1.98 12.54
C LYS A 224 -14.59 2.66 12.66
N PRO A 225 -14.12 3.40 11.63
CA PRO A 225 -12.88 4.16 11.68
C PRO A 225 -12.90 5.28 12.74
N ILE A 226 -11.73 5.56 13.30
CA ILE A 226 -11.45 6.62 14.29
C ILE A 226 -10.44 7.58 13.68
N ILE A 227 -10.67 8.90 13.81
CA ILE A 227 -9.70 9.92 13.36
C ILE A 227 -9.04 10.60 14.55
N LYS A 228 -7.76 10.93 14.39
CA LYS A 228 -7.06 11.96 15.17
C LYS A 228 -6.34 12.91 14.24
N VAL A 229 -6.36 14.20 14.53
CA VAL A 229 -5.74 15.26 13.72
C VAL A 229 -4.64 15.93 14.53
N PHE A 230 -3.47 16.16 13.92
CA PHE A 230 -2.36 16.85 14.54
C PHE A 230 -1.80 17.96 13.63
N PRO A 231 -1.63 19.18 14.17
CA PRO A 231 -2.11 19.67 15.46
C PRO A 231 -3.64 19.64 15.55
N GLU A 232 -4.18 19.58 16.78
CA GLU A 232 -5.62 19.37 17.03
C GLU A 232 -6.50 20.53 16.53
N ASN A 233 -5.96 21.75 16.46
CA ASN A 233 -6.65 22.94 16.00
C ASN A 233 -6.14 23.35 14.61
N GLY A 234 -7.00 23.97 13.80
CA GLY A 234 -6.64 24.56 12.51
C GLY A 234 -7.04 23.74 11.27
N LEU A 235 -7.39 22.46 11.45
CA LEU A 235 -7.99 21.61 10.42
C LEU A 235 -9.22 20.89 10.96
N GLU A 236 -10.40 21.21 10.44
CA GLU A 236 -11.61 20.44 10.72
C GLU A 236 -11.67 19.23 9.78
N VAL A 237 -11.85 18.02 10.34
CA VAL A 237 -11.98 16.78 9.56
C VAL A 237 -13.28 16.08 9.94
N SER A 238 -14.03 15.67 8.93
CA SER A 238 -15.26 14.88 9.08
C SER A 238 -15.24 13.65 8.18
N LEU A 239 -15.87 12.56 8.62
CA LEU A 239 -16.02 11.34 7.83
C LEU A 239 -17.44 11.19 7.34
N SER A 240 -17.57 10.88 6.05
CA SER A 240 -18.83 10.54 5.42
C SER A 240 -18.72 9.22 4.62
N GLY A 241 -19.85 8.76 4.07
CA GLY A 241 -19.91 7.51 3.30
C GLY A 241 -20.25 6.25 4.12
N SER A 242 -20.28 5.10 3.43
CA SER A 242 -20.62 3.81 4.04
C SER A 242 -19.61 3.38 5.11
N GLY A 243 -18.34 3.76 4.95
CA GLY A 243 -17.27 3.45 5.92
C GLY A 243 -17.44 4.19 7.23
N ALA A 244 -17.85 5.46 7.19
CA ALA A 244 -18.10 6.28 8.37
C ALA A 244 -19.25 5.75 9.23
N THR A 245 -20.20 5.03 8.62
CA THR A 245 -21.33 4.40 9.30
C THR A 245 -21.02 2.99 9.82
N GLY A 246 -19.81 2.47 9.56
CA GLY A 246 -19.38 1.14 9.99
C GLY A 246 -19.97 0.00 9.16
N LYS A 247 -20.33 0.24 7.90
CA LYS A 247 -20.76 -0.86 7.02
C LYS A 247 -19.58 -1.78 6.70
N PRO A 248 -19.74 -3.11 6.82
CA PRO A 248 -18.68 -4.06 6.50
C PRO A 248 -18.19 -3.94 5.05
N PRO A 249 -16.88 -3.81 4.80
CA PRO A 249 -16.32 -3.81 3.45
C PRO A 249 -16.25 -5.24 2.88
N THR A 250 -16.65 -5.43 1.62
CA THR A 250 -16.44 -6.70 0.91
C THR A 250 -15.76 -6.47 -0.44
N THR A 251 -15.07 -7.47 -0.98
CA THR A 251 -14.44 -7.38 -2.30
C THR A 251 -15.45 -7.10 -3.43
N LEU A 252 -16.67 -7.64 -3.34
CA LEU A 252 -17.73 -7.44 -4.33
C LEU A 252 -18.53 -6.15 -4.13
N SER A 253 -18.61 -5.67 -2.89
CA SER A 253 -19.27 -4.42 -2.51
C SER A 253 -18.32 -3.62 -1.60
N PRO A 254 -17.36 -2.88 -2.21
CA PRO A 254 -16.43 -2.06 -1.46
C PRO A 254 -17.16 -0.98 -0.66
N THR A 255 -16.67 -0.73 0.55
CA THR A 255 -17.18 0.35 1.39
C THR A 255 -16.38 1.62 1.11
N VAL A 256 -17.04 2.77 1.00
CA VAL A 256 -16.40 4.05 0.70
C VAL A 256 -16.33 4.88 1.97
N LEU A 257 -15.14 5.32 2.33
CA LEU A 257 -14.86 6.28 3.39
C LEU A 257 -14.45 7.59 2.74
N ILE A 258 -15.25 8.63 2.93
CA ILE A 258 -14.93 9.97 2.42
C ILE A 258 -14.38 10.77 3.60
N VAL A 259 -13.18 11.31 3.42
CA VAL A 259 -12.53 12.21 4.36
C VAL A 259 -12.74 13.62 3.83
N ASP A 260 -13.63 14.36 4.47
CA ASP A 260 -13.90 15.76 4.19
C ASP A 260 -13.09 16.61 5.16
N TRP A 261 -12.31 17.55 4.65
CA TRP A 261 -11.47 18.40 5.49
C TRP A 261 -11.55 19.88 5.10
N ARG A 262 -11.48 20.76 6.11
CA ARG A 262 -11.54 22.22 5.95
C ARG A 262 -10.41 22.87 6.71
N CYS A 263 -9.61 23.65 6.00
CA CYS A 263 -8.54 24.45 6.58
C CYS A 263 -9.11 25.68 7.31
N GLU A 264 -8.99 25.73 8.62
CA GLU A 264 -9.42 26.88 9.44
C GLU A 264 -8.29 27.86 9.71
N GLU A 265 -7.06 27.36 9.72
CA GLU A 265 -5.82 28.12 9.93
C GLU A 265 -4.77 27.72 8.89
N ALA A 266 -4.13 28.74 8.31
CA ALA A 266 -3.07 28.56 7.34
C ALA A 266 -1.76 28.18 8.04
N ARG A 267 -0.98 27.27 7.45
CA ARG A 267 0.25 26.74 8.03
C ARG A 267 1.20 26.25 6.95
N ASP A 268 2.49 26.58 7.11
CA ASP A 268 3.57 26.16 6.20
C ASP A 268 3.98 24.69 6.34
N THR A 269 3.48 24.01 7.38
CA THR A 269 3.73 22.58 7.60
C THR A 269 2.41 21.82 7.56
N PRO A 270 2.39 20.60 6.98
CA PRO A 270 1.16 19.85 6.80
C PRO A 270 0.52 19.45 8.14
N TYR A 271 -0.80 19.36 8.14
CA TYR A 271 -1.56 18.66 9.17
C TYR A 271 -1.52 17.17 8.93
N GLU A 272 -1.45 16.39 10.00
CA GLU A 272 -1.43 14.93 9.97
C GLU A 272 -2.80 14.40 10.42
N VAL A 273 -3.44 13.61 9.56
CA VAL A 273 -4.74 12.99 9.81
C VAL A 273 -4.51 11.49 9.96
N TYR A 274 -4.53 11.03 11.20
CA TYR A 274 -4.42 9.62 11.55
C TYR A 274 -5.78 8.97 11.43
N ILE A 275 -5.88 7.96 10.57
CA ILE A 275 -7.08 7.15 10.41
C ILE A 275 -6.77 5.76 10.94
N THR A 276 -7.50 5.35 11.98
CA THR A 276 -7.37 4.04 12.62
C THR A 276 -8.65 3.25 12.41
N ILE A 277 -8.54 2.04 11.85
CA ILE A 277 -9.63 1.11 11.59
C ILE A 277 -9.42 -0.10 12.51
N PRO A 278 -10.18 -0.20 13.61
CA PRO A 278 -10.10 -1.35 14.50
C PRO A 278 -10.64 -2.60 13.82
N VAL A 279 -9.99 -3.74 14.07
CA VAL A 279 -10.44 -5.05 13.59
C VAL A 279 -10.44 -6.02 14.76
N GLU A 280 -11.57 -6.69 14.98
CA GLU A 280 -11.71 -7.60 16.12
C GLU A 280 -10.78 -8.81 16.01
N GLY A 281 -9.89 -8.99 17.00
CA GLY A 281 -8.96 -10.11 17.08
C GLY A 281 -7.66 -9.95 16.27
N TYR A 282 -7.39 -8.75 15.76
CA TYR A 282 -6.20 -8.37 14.99
C TYR A 282 -5.64 -7.03 15.49
N GLU A 283 -4.43 -6.69 15.04
CA GLU A 283 -3.92 -5.33 15.22
C GLU A 283 -4.76 -4.33 14.41
N PRO A 284 -5.03 -3.13 14.94
CA PRO A 284 -5.79 -2.13 14.21
C PRO A 284 -4.94 -1.58 13.06
N ILE A 285 -5.64 -1.29 11.98
CA ILE A 285 -5.03 -0.78 10.76
C ILE A 285 -4.95 0.73 10.90
N GLN A 286 -3.75 1.30 10.78
CA GLN A 286 -3.54 2.74 10.94
C GLN A 286 -2.66 3.28 9.83
N PHE A 287 -3.10 4.37 9.22
CA PHE A 287 -2.36 5.12 8.20
C PHE A 287 -2.56 6.62 8.39
N ILE A 288 -1.65 7.41 7.82
CA ILE A 288 -1.59 8.86 7.96
C ILE A 288 -1.81 9.49 6.60
N LEU A 289 -2.76 10.43 6.53
CA LEU A 289 -2.91 11.34 5.40
C LEU A 289 -2.41 12.71 5.81
N THR A 290 -1.71 13.41 4.92
CA THR A 290 -1.18 14.75 5.20
C THR A 290 -1.90 15.81 4.37
N LYS A 291 -2.16 16.97 4.97
CA LYS A 291 -2.93 18.06 4.34
C LYS A 291 -2.20 19.39 4.49
N MET A 292 -1.92 20.06 3.38
CA MET A 292 -1.42 21.44 3.36
C MET A 292 -2.58 22.43 3.37
N CYS A 293 -2.43 23.48 4.18
CA CYS A 293 -3.38 24.58 4.29
C CYS A 293 -2.64 25.90 4.10
N GLU A 294 -2.55 26.40 2.88
CA GLU A 294 -1.88 27.67 2.57
C GLU A 294 -2.76 28.88 2.92
N TYR A 295 -4.09 28.70 2.90
CA TYR A 295 -5.07 29.73 3.25
C TYR A 295 -6.28 29.12 3.96
N ARG A 296 -6.99 29.96 4.73
CA ARG A 296 -8.23 29.60 5.40
C ARG A 296 -9.35 29.41 4.37
N GLN A 297 -10.08 28.30 4.50
CA GLN A 297 -11.25 27.99 3.71
C GLN A 297 -12.50 28.44 4.46
N ASP A 298 -13.11 29.53 3.99
CA ASP A 298 -14.42 29.93 4.49
C ASP A 298 -15.51 28.96 4.01
N GLN A 299 -16.61 28.93 4.76
CA GLN A 299 -17.69 27.96 4.68
C GLN A 299 -18.10 27.62 3.24
N ARG A 300 -18.01 26.32 2.87
CA ARG A 300 -18.42 25.68 1.59
C ARG A 300 -18.91 26.66 0.53
N GLU A 301 -17.99 27.46 -0.02
CA GLU A 301 -18.30 28.25 -1.19
C GLU A 301 -18.29 27.29 -2.38
N ASP A 302 -19.50 26.86 -2.73
CA ASP A 302 -19.77 25.97 -3.85
C ASP A 302 -19.04 26.52 -5.08
N GLY A 303 -17.97 25.85 -5.52
CA GLY A 303 -17.11 26.30 -6.63
C GLY A 303 -17.88 26.54 -7.95
N THR A 304 -19.14 26.12 -8.00
CA THR A 304 -20.14 26.44 -9.02
C THR A 304 -20.51 27.92 -9.09
N ARG A 305 -20.35 28.72 -8.03
CA ARG A 305 -20.63 30.17 -8.05
C ARG A 305 -19.68 30.95 -8.95
N GLY A 306 -18.38 30.64 -8.94
CA GLY A 306 -17.39 31.32 -9.76
C GLY A 306 -17.65 31.11 -11.26
N TRP A 307 -17.89 29.86 -11.67
CA TRP A 307 -18.21 29.51 -13.06
C TRP A 307 -19.57 30.04 -13.51
N ALA A 308 -20.57 30.07 -12.63
CA ALA A 308 -21.86 30.67 -12.93
C ALA A 308 -21.75 32.20 -13.11
N ILE A 309 -20.92 32.87 -12.30
CA ILE A 309 -20.67 34.32 -12.44
C ILE A 309 -19.87 34.60 -13.74
N PHE A 310 -18.85 33.81 -14.05
CA PHE A 310 -18.12 33.93 -15.33
C PHE A 310 -19.03 33.66 -16.54
N GLY A 311 -19.87 32.63 -16.48
CA GLY A 311 -20.83 32.32 -17.54
C GLY A 311 -21.88 33.43 -17.74
N VAL A 312 -22.45 33.95 -16.65
CA VAL A 312 -23.46 35.03 -16.71
C VAL A 312 -22.83 36.35 -17.16
N THR A 313 -21.65 36.72 -16.65
CA THR A 313 -20.96 37.95 -17.05
C THR A 313 -20.50 37.89 -18.51
N SER A 314 -19.98 36.75 -18.97
CA SER A 314 -19.65 36.54 -20.39
C SER A 314 -20.88 36.60 -21.30
N CYS A 315 -22.02 36.06 -20.85
CA CYS A 315 -23.27 36.13 -21.62
C CYS A 315 -23.83 37.56 -21.70
N MET A 316 -23.77 38.31 -20.61
CA MET A 316 -24.17 39.73 -20.58
C MET A 316 -23.28 40.61 -21.46
N TYR A 317 -21.96 40.39 -21.44
CA TYR A 317 -21.03 41.10 -22.32
C TYR A 317 -21.24 40.73 -23.80
N GLY A 318 -21.50 39.45 -24.10
CA GLY A 318 -21.86 39.01 -25.46
C GLY A 318 -23.13 39.69 -25.99
N LEU A 319 -24.16 39.81 -25.16
CA LEU A 319 -25.43 40.48 -25.53
C LEU A 319 -25.28 42.01 -25.66
N LEU A 320 -24.41 42.65 -24.86
CA LEU A 320 -24.07 44.07 -25.00
C LEU A 320 -23.30 44.34 -26.29
N HIS A 321 -22.38 43.43 -26.66
CA HIS A 321 -21.67 43.52 -27.94
C HIS A 321 -22.62 43.33 -29.12
N TYR A 322 -23.54 42.36 -29.06
CA TYR A 322 -24.54 42.13 -30.11
C TYR A 322 -25.53 43.29 -30.28
N SER A 323 -25.93 43.97 -29.21
CA SER A 323 -26.83 45.12 -29.28
C SER A 323 -26.15 46.40 -29.80
N LEU A 324 -24.85 46.57 -29.54
CA LEU A 324 -24.05 47.64 -30.14
C LEU A 324 -23.78 47.40 -31.64
N PHE A 325 -23.60 46.14 -32.07
CA PHE A 325 -23.45 45.81 -33.49
C PHE A 325 -24.75 45.96 -34.31
N TYR A 326 -25.92 45.76 -33.71
CA TYR A 326 -27.21 45.98 -34.39
C TYR A 326 -27.50 47.47 -34.69
N SER A 327 -26.84 48.38 -33.97
CA SER A 327 -26.99 49.83 -34.18
C SER A 327 -26.10 50.38 -35.31
N HIS A 328 -25.22 49.54 -35.87
CA HIS A 328 -24.32 49.90 -36.98
C HIS A 328 -24.52 49.07 -38.26
N CYS A 329 -25.48 48.14 -38.28
CA CYS A 329 -25.82 47.31 -39.45
C CYS A 329 -27.16 47.69 -40.09
N PHE A 330 -27.39 48.98 -40.35
CA PHE A 330 -28.27 49.38 -41.44
C PHE A 330 -27.37 50.01 -42.52
N VAL A 331 -27.44 49.47 -43.74
CA VAL A 331 -26.60 49.76 -44.93
C VAL A 331 -25.31 48.92 -45.00
N VAL A 332 -25.38 47.72 -45.57
CA VAL A 332 -25.05 47.39 -46.98
C VAL A 332 -25.54 45.96 -47.24
N GLU A 333 -26.15 45.80 -48.40
CA GLU A 333 -26.80 44.63 -48.98
C GLU A 333 -25.83 43.46 -49.23
N ASP A 334 -26.35 42.25 -49.02
CA ASP A 334 -25.89 40.94 -49.49
C ASP A 334 -24.61 40.26 -48.92
N SER A 335 -24.88 39.06 -48.39
CA SER A 335 -23.99 37.88 -48.26
C SER A 335 -23.10 37.79 -47.01
N PHE A 336 -23.52 36.97 -46.02
CA PHE A 336 -22.61 36.41 -45.01
C PHE A 336 -22.69 34.87 -45.01
N THR A 337 -21.54 34.26 -45.27
CA THR A 337 -21.29 32.82 -45.45
C THR A 337 -21.07 32.09 -44.11
N ILE A 338 -21.46 30.81 -44.10
CA ILE A 338 -21.47 29.79 -43.01
C ILE A 338 -20.12 29.52 -42.29
N LEU A 339 -19.05 30.28 -42.54
CA LEU A 339 -17.70 29.96 -42.07
C LEU A 339 -17.33 30.46 -40.66
N GLU A 340 -18.06 31.40 -40.06
CA GLU A 340 -17.74 31.90 -38.70
C GLU A 340 -18.42 31.14 -37.55
N TRP A 341 -19.36 30.25 -37.85
CA TRP A 341 -20.04 29.46 -36.80
C TRP A 341 -19.17 28.30 -36.26
N ASN A 342 -18.23 27.80 -37.07
CA ASN A 342 -17.40 26.66 -36.67
C ASN A 342 -16.23 27.02 -35.75
N ALA A 343 -15.75 28.27 -35.76
CA ALA A 343 -14.66 28.70 -34.89
C ALA A 343 -15.08 28.80 -33.41
N CYS A 344 -16.36 29.07 -33.14
CA CYS A 344 -16.88 29.17 -31.77
C CYS A 344 -17.20 27.79 -31.15
N MET A 345 -17.49 26.79 -31.99
CA MET A 345 -17.77 25.41 -31.54
C MET A 345 -16.50 24.59 -31.27
N GLU A 346 -15.35 24.92 -31.88
CA GLU A 346 -14.09 24.21 -31.60
C GLU A 346 -13.45 24.58 -30.26
N LEU A 347 -13.72 25.78 -29.72
CA LEU A 347 -13.22 26.20 -28.39
C LEU A 347 -13.96 25.54 -27.21
N MET A 348 -15.12 24.91 -27.45
CA MET A 348 -15.88 24.19 -26.41
C MET A 348 -15.61 22.68 -26.37
N ARG A 349 -14.67 22.16 -27.17
CA ARG A 349 -14.49 20.70 -27.35
C ARG A 349 -13.18 20.10 -26.84
N TYR A 350 -12.34 20.86 -26.14
CA TYR A 350 -11.15 20.30 -25.48
C TYR A 350 -11.03 20.74 -24.01
N PRO A 351 -11.04 19.80 -23.06
CA PRO A 351 -10.55 20.04 -21.71
C PRO A 351 -9.01 19.92 -21.73
N ALA A 352 -8.33 20.94 -21.22
CA ALA A 352 -6.98 20.83 -20.72
C ALA A 352 -7.01 21.20 -19.23
#